data_AF-X0UMR6-F1
#
_entry.id   AF-X0UMR6-F1
#
_cell.length_a   1.000
_cell.length_b   1.000
_cell.length_c   1.000
_cell.angle_alpha   90.00
_cell.angle_beta   90.00
_cell.angle_gamma   90.00
#
_symmetry.space_group_name_H-M   'P 1'
#
loop_
_entity.id
_entity.type
_entity.pdbx_description
1 polymer ?
#
loop_
_entity_poly.entity_id
_entity_poly.type
_entity_poly.pdbx_seq_one_letter_code
_entity_poly.pdbx_strand_id
1 'polypeptide(L)'
;MIFDEKDRGGKYWAKLATAGLDKVHVDEALVERYERVLTGGIWANVELTYDETLIHRGVTRPFVILRMQPIQIASARLDEWVEARQHFTREEWVDVLMRSIGYEPNHPDFTWRRKLLMLLRLAPMVEKNYNMIELGPRETGKSFVFREISPYVILLSGGQGSVADLFGWKGRRDKPGLVVRYDVVAFDEVAGSHFKHEADMQMYKGYMEQASFSRGDDKGTISAGAGIVFNGNIDGDVESIARTSHLFTALPEQVRNDTAFHDRWH
;
A
#
# COMPACT_ATOMS: atom_id res chain seq x y z
N MET A 1 10.48 -8.77 10.71
CA MET A 1 10.13 -9.47 11.97
C MET A 1 8.65 -9.31 12.21
N ILE A 2 7.86 -10.35 12.48
CA ILE A 2 6.41 -10.23 12.75
C ILE A 2 6.16 -10.51 14.24
N PHE A 3 5.32 -9.70 14.87
CA PHE A 3 4.99 -9.79 16.29
C PHE A 3 3.62 -10.43 16.45
N ASP A 4 3.50 -11.32 17.43
CA ASP A 4 2.21 -11.91 17.82
C ASP A 4 1.91 -11.48 19.25
N GLU A 5 0.70 -10.97 19.45
CA GLU A 5 0.32 -10.24 20.66
C GLU A 5 0.04 -11.19 21.84
N LYS A 6 0.72 -10.89 22.95
CA LYS A 6 0.34 -11.13 24.35
C LYS A 6 -0.44 -12.43 24.61
N ASP A 7 0.31 -13.51 24.87
CA ASP A 7 -0.24 -14.61 25.66
C ASP A 7 -0.70 -14.07 27.03
N ARG A 8 -1.66 -14.72 27.69
CA ARG A 8 -2.27 -14.28 28.98
C ARG A 8 -1.27 -14.01 30.11
N GLY A 9 0.02 -14.28 29.91
CA GLY A 9 1.12 -13.99 30.84
C GLY A 9 2.02 -12.79 30.47
N GLY A 10 1.63 -11.92 29.53
CA GLY A 10 2.34 -10.64 29.29
C GLY A 10 3.67 -10.72 28.54
N LYS A 11 3.94 -11.81 27.81
CA LYS A 11 5.19 -11.99 27.04
C LYS A 11 4.99 -11.65 25.57
N TYR A 12 6.00 -11.02 24.97
CA TYR A 12 6.05 -10.70 23.55
C TYR A 12 6.89 -11.71 22.78
N TRP A 13 6.40 -12.09 21.60
CA TRP A 13 7.05 -13.07 20.75
C TRP A 13 7.26 -12.50 19.35
N ALA A 14 8.44 -12.77 18.80
CA ALA A 14 8.83 -12.36 17.47
C ALA A 14 9.13 -13.56 16.57
N LYS A 15 8.78 -13.42 15.29
CA LYS A 15 9.23 -14.29 14.20
C LYS A 15 10.31 -13.60 13.38
N LEU A 16 11.48 -14.22 13.30
CA LEU A 16 12.63 -13.75 12.51
C LEU A 16 12.67 -14.48 11.17
N ALA A 17 12.06 -13.88 10.16
CA ALA A 17 11.94 -14.48 8.82
C ALA A 17 13.31 -14.89 8.23
N THR A 18 14.32 -14.03 8.33
CA THR A 18 15.66 -14.27 7.77
C THR A 18 16.42 -15.40 8.48
N ALA A 19 16.20 -15.57 9.78
CA ALA A 19 16.86 -16.60 10.58
C ALA A 19 16.05 -17.91 10.68
N GLY A 20 14.83 -17.94 10.13
CA GLY A 20 13.92 -19.08 10.28
C GLY A 20 13.48 -19.35 11.73
N LEU A 21 13.64 -18.38 12.64
CA LEU A 21 13.29 -18.54 14.05
C LEU A 21 11.87 -18.08 14.32
N ASP A 22 11.15 -18.87 15.12
CA ASP A 22 9.78 -18.61 15.55
C ASP A 22 9.71 -18.61 17.09
N LYS A 23 8.81 -17.80 17.65
CA LYS A 23 8.65 -17.62 19.11
C LYS A 23 9.93 -17.20 19.82
N VAL A 24 10.61 -16.19 19.26
CA VAL A 24 11.75 -15.53 19.90
C VAL A 24 11.23 -14.55 20.95
N HIS A 25 11.72 -14.63 22.19
CA HIS A 25 11.27 -13.77 23.29
C HIS A 25 11.72 -12.33 23.07
N VAL A 26 10.82 -11.37 23.31
CA VAL A 26 11.11 -9.94 23.26
C VAL A 26 10.77 -9.31 24.59
N ASP A 27 11.69 -8.51 25.12
CA ASP A 27 11.45 -7.74 26.33
C ASP A 27 10.40 -6.64 26.09
N GLU A 28 9.54 -6.40 27.07
CA GLU A 28 8.46 -5.40 26.99
C GLU A 28 9.01 -3.99 26.73
N ALA A 29 10.14 -3.63 27.35
CA ALA A 29 10.75 -2.31 27.17
C ALA A 29 11.25 -2.08 25.74
N LEU A 30 11.62 -3.14 25.00
CA LEU A 30 11.98 -3.05 23.58
C LEU A 30 10.75 -2.82 22.70
N VAL A 31 9.60 -3.38 23.07
CA VAL A 31 8.35 -3.20 22.34
C VAL A 31 7.80 -1.79 22.55
N GLU A 32 7.78 -1.31 23.79
CA GLU A 32 7.33 0.05 24.13
C GLU A 32 8.20 1.12 23.48
N ARG A 33 9.53 0.90 23.43
CA ARG A 33 10.46 1.83 22.77
C ARG A 33 10.19 1.96 21.27
N TYR A 34 9.65 0.92 20.63
CA TYR A 34 9.46 0.85 19.20
C TYR A 34 8.02 0.44 18.84
N GLU A 35 7.01 1.22 19.23
CA GLU A 35 5.58 0.87 19.04
C GLU A 35 5.19 0.47 17.61
N ARG A 36 5.84 1.05 16.58
CA ARG A 36 5.63 0.73 15.15
C ARG A 36 6.02 -0.70 14.75
N VAL A 37 6.67 -1.41 15.66
CA VAL A 37 7.08 -2.79 15.48
C VAL A 37 5.88 -3.75 15.44
N LEU A 38 4.78 -3.38 16.12
CA LEU A 38 3.55 -4.16 16.21
C LEU A 38 2.61 -4.00 15.00
N THR A 39 2.82 -2.99 14.15
CA THR A 39 1.86 -2.60 13.10
C THR A 39 2.02 -3.29 11.74
N GLY A 40 3.08 -4.07 11.52
CA GLY A 40 3.32 -4.69 10.21
C GLY A 40 4.66 -5.40 10.04
N GLY A 41 5.42 -5.45 11.13
CA GLY A 41 6.75 -6.02 11.14
C GLY A 41 7.81 -5.10 10.54
N ILE A 42 9.03 -5.18 11.10
CA ILE A 42 10.11 -4.27 10.74
C ILE A 42 11.37 -5.01 10.28
N TRP A 43 12.20 -4.28 9.54
CA TRP A 43 13.61 -4.62 9.34
C TRP A 43 14.43 -4.07 10.51
N ALA A 44 15.19 -4.94 11.18
CA ALA A 44 16.01 -4.57 12.32
C ALA A 44 17.30 -5.39 12.34
N ASN A 45 18.37 -4.75 12.77
CA ASN A 45 19.52 -5.47 13.30
C ASN A 45 19.17 -5.92 14.71
N VAL A 46 19.35 -7.22 14.98
CA VAL A 46 19.06 -7.80 16.29
C VAL A 46 20.25 -8.53 16.85
N GLU A 47 20.41 -8.41 18.16
CA GLU A 47 21.33 -9.22 18.93
C GLU A 47 20.52 -10.31 19.64
N LEU A 48 20.87 -11.56 19.37
CA LEU A 48 20.21 -12.72 19.95
C LEU A 48 21.08 -13.31 21.03
N THR A 49 20.46 -13.66 22.15
CA THR A 49 21.06 -14.51 23.17
C THR A 49 20.29 -15.81 23.30
N TYR A 50 20.97 -16.81 23.87
CA TYR A 50 20.43 -18.14 24.15
C TYR A 50 20.30 -18.31 25.66
N ASP A 51 19.08 -18.54 26.13
CA ASP A 51 18.74 -18.78 27.53
C ASP A 51 17.85 -20.04 27.64
N GLU A 52 18.46 -21.16 28.00
CA GLU A 52 17.79 -22.45 28.17
C GLU A 52 16.79 -22.50 29.33
N THR A 53 16.80 -21.51 30.24
CA THR A 53 15.88 -21.46 31.38
C THR A 53 14.49 -20.97 30.98
N LEU A 54 14.35 -20.39 29.79
CA LEU A 54 13.08 -19.89 29.28
C LEU A 54 12.18 -21.01 28.78
N ILE A 55 11.30 -21.46 29.66
CA ILE A 55 10.23 -22.41 29.35
C ILE A 55 8.93 -21.64 29.15
N HIS A 56 8.29 -21.85 28.01
CA HIS A 56 6.97 -21.31 27.72
C HIS A 56 6.03 -22.43 27.25
N ARG A 57 4.92 -22.62 27.98
CA ARG A 57 3.94 -23.69 27.75
C ARG A 57 4.58 -25.09 27.69
N GLY A 58 5.54 -25.36 28.58
CA GLY A 58 6.22 -26.65 28.67
C GLY A 58 7.26 -26.92 27.57
N VAL A 59 7.56 -25.94 26.73
CA VAL A 59 8.60 -26.05 25.70
C VAL A 59 9.66 -25.00 25.92
N THR A 60 10.93 -25.40 25.86
CA THR A 60 12.07 -24.48 25.93
C THR A 60 12.07 -23.58 24.69
N ARG A 61 12.11 -22.27 24.92
CA ARG A 61 12.15 -21.21 23.90
C ARG A 61 13.38 -20.34 24.20
N PRO A 62 14.58 -20.80 23.79
CA PRO A 62 15.80 -20.25 24.35
C PRO A 62 16.26 -18.95 23.67
N PHE A 63 15.69 -18.60 22.52
CA PHE A 63 16.12 -17.41 21.80
C PHE A 63 15.45 -16.15 22.35
N VAL A 64 16.27 -15.18 22.75
CA VAL A 64 15.83 -13.88 23.28
C VAL A 64 16.48 -12.74 22.50
N ILE A 65 15.69 -11.72 22.19
CA ILE A 65 16.22 -10.47 21.62
C ILE A 65 16.79 -9.63 22.77
N LEU A 66 18.11 -9.51 22.83
CA LEU A 66 18.79 -8.66 23.81
C LEU A 66 18.78 -7.19 23.36
N ARG A 67 18.99 -6.96 22.06
CA ARG A 67 19.00 -5.63 21.45
C ARG A 67 18.32 -5.66 20.10
N MET A 68 17.57 -4.60 19.82
CA MET A 68 16.95 -4.35 18.53
C MET A 68 17.28 -2.95 18.08
N GLN A 69 17.76 -2.83 16.84
CA GLN A 69 17.97 -1.56 16.17
C GLN A 69 17.22 -1.59 14.85
N PRO A 70 16.00 -1.01 14.80
CA PRO A 70 15.25 -0.89 13.56
C PRO A 70 16.08 -0.18 12.50
N ILE A 71 16.10 -0.75 11.29
CA ILE A 71 16.72 -0.15 10.10
C ILE A 71 15.74 0.86 9.47
N GLN A 72 14.43 0.62 9.63
CA GLN A 72 13.39 1.60 9.30
C GLN A 72 13.38 2.73 10.34
N ILE A 73 12.97 3.94 9.93
CA ILE A 73 12.91 5.16 10.77
C ILE A 73 12.21 4.85 12.10
N ALA A 74 13.00 4.57 13.14
CA ALA A 74 12.54 4.13 14.46
C ALA A 74 11.92 5.28 15.26
N SER A 75 12.34 6.50 14.95
CA SER A 75 11.79 7.75 15.46
C SER A 75 11.90 8.79 14.36
N ALA A 76 10.78 9.26 13.83
CA ALA A 76 10.77 10.47 13.00
C ALA A 76 10.62 11.65 13.96
N ARG A 77 11.61 12.53 14.04
CA ARG A 77 11.47 13.81 14.74
C ARG A 77 10.66 14.75 13.86
N LEU A 78 9.33 14.68 13.99
CA LEU A 78 8.42 15.45 13.16
C LEU A 78 8.71 16.95 13.27
N ASP A 79 9.03 17.44 14.47
CA ASP A 79 9.32 18.85 14.72
C ASP A 79 10.55 19.32 13.93
N GLU A 80 11.63 18.52 13.93
CA GLU A 80 12.85 18.81 13.16
C GLU A 80 12.55 18.84 11.66
N TRP A 81 11.71 17.92 11.17
CA TRP A 81 11.29 17.91 9.77
C TRP A 81 10.44 19.13 9.42
N VAL A 82 9.51 19.53 10.29
CA VAL A 82 8.65 20.71 10.09
C VAL A 82 9.47 21.99 10.08
N GLU A 83 10.46 22.13 10.96
CA GLU A 83 11.39 23.26 10.97
C GLU A 83 12.24 23.28 9.71
N ALA A 84 12.89 22.16 9.37
CA ALA A 84 13.73 22.06 8.18
C ALA A 84 12.97 22.38 6.89
N ARG A 85 11.70 21.98 6.82
CA ARG A 85 10.81 22.24 5.68
C ARG A 85 10.62 23.71 5.35
N GLN A 86 10.68 24.59 6.35
CA GLN A 86 10.49 26.02 6.15
C GLN A 86 11.64 26.67 5.37
N HIS A 87 12.80 26.02 5.29
CA HIS A 87 13.96 26.53 4.55
C HIS A 87 13.89 26.33 3.03
N PHE A 88 12.88 25.61 2.54
CA PHE A 88 12.71 25.31 1.12
C PHE A 88 11.51 26.06 0.57
N THR A 89 11.65 26.62 -0.61
CA THR A 89 10.53 27.10 -1.42
C THR A 89 9.67 25.93 -1.89
N ARG A 90 8.48 26.24 -2.42
CA ARG A 90 7.58 25.22 -2.96
C ARG A 90 8.23 24.47 -4.12
N GLU A 91 8.95 25.19 -4.97
CA GLU A 91 9.62 24.69 -6.15
C GLU A 91 10.76 23.73 -5.78
N GLU A 92 11.59 24.12 -4.81
CA GLU A 92 12.66 23.24 -4.31
C GLU A 92 12.08 21.99 -3.64
N TRP A 93 10.95 22.11 -2.93
CA TRP A 93 10.26 20.95 -2.36
C TRP A 93 9.75 19.98 -3.42
N VAL A 94 9.15 20.50 -4.49
CA VAL A 94 8.74 19.68 -5.63
C VAL A 94 9.94 18.98 -6.25
N ASP A 95 11.07 19.67 -6.38
CA ASP A 95 12.29 19.09 -6.96
C ASP A 95 12.92 18.00 -6.09
N VAL A 96 12.88 18.17 -4.77
CA VAL A 96 13.28 17.13 -3.81
C VAL A 96 12.40 15.88 -3.98
N LEU A 97 11.08 16.05 -3.99
CA LEU A 97 10.14 14.93 -4.16
C LEU A 97 10.31 14.22 -5.50
N MET A 98 10.47 14.99 -6.59
CA MET A 98 10.75 14.46 -7.93
C MET A 98 12.01 13.58 -7.93
N ARG A 99 13.10 14.04 -7.31
CA ARG A 99 14.32 13.24 -7.16
C ARG A 99 14.10 11.99 -6.32
N SER A 100 13.34 12.08 -5.23
CA SER A 100 13.05 10.94 -4.36
C SER A 100 12.33 9.80 -5.06
N ILE A 101 11.54 10.10 -6.10
CA ILE A 101 10.85 9.09 -6.91
C ILE A 101 11.59 8.73 -8.21
N GLY A 102 12.82 9.22 -8.39
CA GLY A 102 13.71 8.83 -9.49
C GLY A 102 13.68 9.72 -10.73
N TYR A 103 13.10 10.92 -10.67
CA TYR A 103 13.12 11.88 -11.79
C TYR A 103 14.19 12.96 -11.62
N GLU A 104 14.75 13.44 -12.74
CA GLU A 104 15.61 14.62 -12.76
C GLU A 104 14.76 15.89 -12.93
N PRO A 105 14.52 16.69 -11.86
CA PRO A 105 13.61 17.82 -11.91
C PRO A 105 14.03 18.93 -12.87
N ASN A 106 15.33 19.04 -13.20
CA ASN A 106 15.83 20.06 -14.12
C ASN A 106 15.88 19.59 -15.57
N HIS A 107 15.39 18.38 -15.87
CA HIS A 107 15.31 17.91 -17.24
C HIS A 107 14.38 18.83 -18.07
N PRO A 108 14.75 19.20 -19.32
CA PRO A 108 13.97 20.14 -20.13
C PRO A 108 12.50 19.74 -20.34
N ASP A 109 12.21 18.44 -20.29
CA ASP A 109 10.85 17.94 -20.40
C ASP A 109 9.96 18.20 -19.17
N PHE A 110 10.52 18.52 -18.01
CA PHE A 110 9.75 18.75 -16.78
C PHE A 110 9.35 20.21 -16.61
N THR A 111 8.26 20.59 -17.27
CA THR A 111 7.51 21.80 -16.92
C THR A 111 6.90 21.67 -15.53
N TRP A 112 6.56 22.80 -14.89
CA TRP A 112 5.87 22.81 -13.60
C TRP A 112 4.65 21.87 -13.56
N ARG A 113 3.81 21.93 -14.60
CA ARG A 113 2.63 21.06 -14.72
C ARG A 113 3.02 19.58 -14.76
N ARG A 114 4.05 19.20 -15.51
CA ARG A 114 4.50 17.80 -15.59
C ARG A 114 5.05 17.31 -14.25
N LYS A 115 5.78 18.15 -13.50
CA LYS A 115 6.22 17.81 -12.13
C LYS A 115 5.02 17.49 -11.23
N LEU A 116 4.00 18.34 -11.25
CA LEU A 116 2.77 18.11 -10.46
C LEU A 116 2.05 16.82 -10.88
N LEU A 117 1.98 16.51 -12.19
CA LEU A 117 1.39 15.26 -12.67
C LEU A 117 2.17 14.02 -12.21
N MET A 118 3.51 14.09 -12.14
CA MET A 118 4.31 13.00 -11.59
C MET A 118 4.08 12.83 -10.08
N LEU A 119 3.98 13.94 -9.33
CA LEU A 119 3.70 13.90 -7.90
C LEU A 119 2.29 13.43 -7.57
N LEU A 120 1.31 13.63 -8.46
CA LEU A 120 -0.05 13.13 -8.29
C LEU A 120 -0.09 11.60 -8.10
N ARG A 121 0.88 10.86 -8.68
CA ARG A 121 1.02 9.41 -8.48
C ARG A 121 1.25 9.01 -7.01
N LEU A 122 1.72 9.94 -6.18
CA LEU A 122 1.94 9.72 -4.75
C LEU A 122 0.71 10.02 -3.89
N ALA A 123 -0.29 10.74 -4.42
CA ALA A 123 -1.49 11.12 -3.67
C ALA A 123 -2.21 9.91 -3.02
N PRO A 124 -2.38 8.75 -3.70
CA PRO A 124 -2.97 7.56 -3.07
C PRO A 124 -2.21 7.03 -1.86
N MET A 125 -0.90 7.28 -1.78
CA MET A 125 -0.07 6.78 -0.69
C MET A 125 -0.15 7.65 0.56
N VAL A 126 -0.70 8.87 0.43
CA VAL A 126 -0.76 9.85 1.53
C VAL A 126 -2.20 10.21 1.92
N GLU A 127 -3.14 10.12 0.98
CA GLU A 127 -4.56 10.34 1.21
C GLU A 127 -5.32 9.00 1.23
N LYS A 128 -6.09 8.76 2.30
CA LYS A 128 -6.88 7.54 2.44
C LYS A 128 -7.99 7.49 1.39
N ASN A 129 -8.19 6.31 0.81
CA ASN A 129 -9.23 6.04 -0.19
C ASN A 129 -9.19 7.00 -1.39
N TYR A 130 -8.00 7.55 -1.73
CA TYR A 130 -7.82 8.34 -2.93
C TYR A 130 -7.71 7.40 -4.14
N ASN A 131 -8.78 7.36 -4.92
CA ASN A 131 -8.87 6.52 -6.10
C ASN A 131 -8.53 7.30 -7.36
N MET A 132 -7.79 6.68 -8.27
CA MET A 132 -7.23 7.35 -9.46
C MET A 132 -7.18 6.40 -10.65
N ILE A 133 -7.22 6.97 -11.85
CA ILE A 133 -6.87 6.29 -13.10
C ILE A 133 -5.73 7.03 -13.80
N GLU A 134 -4.70 6.31 -14.21
CA GLU A 134 -3.65 6.81 -15.08
C GLU A 134 -3.64 6.03 -16.39
N LEU A 135 -3.99 6.73 -17.47
CA LEU A 135 -3.91 6.19 -18.83
C LEU A 135 -2.84 6.95 -19.61
N GLY A 136 -1.91 6.21 -20.22
CA GLY A 136 -0.88 6.83 -21.03
C GLY A 136 -0.13 5.83 -21.91
N PRO A 137 0.84 6.32 -22.69
CA PRO A 137 1.68 5.46 -23.52
C PRO A 137 2.40 4.38 -22.71
N ARG A 138 2.94 3.38 -23.42
CA ARG A 138 3.84 2.39 -22.83
C ARG A 138 5.13 3.06 -22.35
N GLU A 139 5.80 2.43 -21.39
CA GLU A 139 7.14 2.82 -20.93
C GLU A 139 7.24 4.20 -20.23
N THR A 140 6.14 4.72 -19.68
CA THR A 140 6.10 6.01 -18.96
C THR A 140 6.38 5.92 -17.46
N GLY A 141 6.80 4.76 -16.95
CA GLY A 141 7.09 4.54 -15.52
C GLY A 141 5.85 4.51 -14.61
N LYS A 142 4.62 4.46 -15.16
CA LYS A 142 3.37 4.42 -14.39
C LYS A 142 3.32 3.31 -13.33
N SER A 143 3.71 2.08 -13.70
CA SER A 143 3.72 0.94 -12.77
C SER A 143 4.90 0.96 -11.79
N PHE A 144 5.98 1.68 -12.10
CA PHE A 144 7.19 1.72 -11.28
C PHE A 144 6.93 2.35 -9.91
N VAL A 145 6.22 3.50 -9.89
CA VAL A 145 5.92 4.23 -8.66
C VAL A 145 5.16 3.35 -7.66
N PHE A 146 4.16 2.60 -8.13
CA PHE A 146 3.35 1.72 -7.28
C PHE A 146 4.07 0.41 -6.89
N ARG A 147 5.21 0.10 -7.51
CA ARG A 147 5.99 -1.10 -7.18
C ARG A 147 7.10 -0.82 -6.18
N GLU A 148 7.78 0.32 -6.33
CA GLU A 148 9.09 0.53 -5.69
C GLU A 148 9.05 1.53 -4.52
N ILE A 149 8.05 2.42 -4.44
CA ILE A 149 8.09 3.54 -3.48
C ILE A 149 7.68 3.15 -2.06
N SER A 150 6.71 2.25 -1.89
CA SER A 150 6.17 1.92 -0.58
C SER A 150 5.84 0.44 -0.43
N PRO A 151 6.21 -0.20 0.70
CA PRO A 151 5.85 -1.59 0.98
C PRO A 151 4.35 -1.77 1.29
N TYR A 152 3.62 -0.68 1.51
CA TYR A 152 2.18 -0.66 1.76
C TYR A 152 1.36 -0.48 0.48
N VAL A 153 2.00 -0.58 -0.70
CA VAL A 153 1.34 -0.61 -1.99
C VAL A 153 1.47 -2.00 -2.58
N ILE A 154 0.38 -2.51 -3.16
CA ILE A 154 0.41 -3.72 -3.97
C ILE A 154 0.01 -3.42 -5.41
N LEU A 155 0.86 -3.83 -6.36
CA LEU A 155 0.57 -3.77 -7.79
C LEU A 155 0.13 -5.15 -8.27
N LEU A 156 -1.08 -5.25 -8.81
CA LEU A 156 -1.65 -6.44 -9.42
C LEU A 156 -1.56 -6.33 -10.94
N SER A 157 -0.81 -7.24 -11.59
CA SER A 157 -0.72 -7.28 -13.06
C SER A 157 -1.95 -7.92 -13.71
N GLY A 158 -2.15 -7.70 -15.01
CA GLY A 158 -3.29 -8.18 -15.79
C GLY A 158 -3.69 -9.63 -15.49
N GLY A 159 -4.93 -9.82 -15.03
CA GLY A 159 -5.50 -11.12 -14.68
C GLY A 159 -5.17 -11.64 -13.27
N GLN A 160 -4.34 -10.93 -12.49
CA GLN A 160 -4.08 -11.25 -11.10
C GLN A 160 -5.05 -10.54 -10.15
N GLY A 161 -5.33 -11.23 -9.04
CA GLY A 161 -6.33 -10.82 -8.07
C GLY A 161 -7.74 -11.07 -8.60
N SER A 162 -8.58 -11.64 -7.75
CA SER A 162 -10.02 -11.64 -7.92
C SER A 162 -10.65 -10.57 -7.03
N VAL A 163 -11.91 -10.26 -7.29
CA VAL A 163 -12.75 -9.45 -6.40
C VAL A 163 -12.77 -10.04 -4.98
N ALA A 164 -12.74 -11.37 -4.85
CA ALA A 164 -12.60 -12.06 -3.56
C ALA A 164 -11.21 -11.91 -2.93
N ASP A 165 -10.13 -11.72 -3.69
CA ASP A 165 -8.83 -11.40 -3.11
C ASP A 165 -8.80 -9.96 -2.61
N LEU A 166 -9.44 -9.05 -3.35
CA LEU A 166 -9.50 -7.63 -3.00
C LEU A 166 -10.28 -7.38 -1.71
N PHE A 167 -11.50 -7.93 -1.60
CA PHE A 167 -12.41 -7.74 -0.47
C PHE A 167 -12.41 -8.92 0.52
N GLY A 168 -11.62 -9.95 0.23
CA GLY A 168 -11.48 -11.15 1.05
C GLY A 168 -12.47 -12.27 0.67
N TRP A 169 -12.10 -13.51 1.01
CA TRP A 169 -12.88 -14.72 0.75
C TRP A 169 -13.95 -14.99 1.81
N LYS A 170 -15.20 -15.24 1.41
CA LYS A 170 -16.29 -15.58 2.34
C LYS A 170 -15.93 -16.84 3.12
N GLY A 171 -16.08 -16.80 4.45
CA GLY A 171 -15.76 -17.94 5.33
C GLY A 171 -14.28 -18.15 5.66
N ARG A 172 -13.34 -17.42 5.03
CA ARG A 172 -11.90 -17.49 5.37
C ARG A 172 -11.46 -16.27 6.17
N ARG A 173 -11.49 -16.41 7.50
CA ARG A 173 -11.07 -15.34 8.43
C ARG A 173 -9.56 -15.08 8.41
N ASP A 174 -8.78 -16.06 7.96
CA ASP A 174 -7.31 -16.00 7.87
C ASP A 174 -6.80 -15.25 6.63
N LYS A 175 -7.70 -14.90 5.70
CA LYS A 175 -7.37 -14.19 4.46
C LYS A 175 -8.13 -12.86 4.37
N PRO A 176 -7.68 -11.82 5.08
CA PRO A 176 -8.24 -10.48 4.92
C PRO A 176 -7.98 -9.98 3.49
N GLY A 177 -8.92 -9.20 2.96
CA GLY A 177 -8.83 -8.62 1.62
C GLY A 177 -7.64 -7.68 1.48
N LEU A 178 -7.12 -7.55 0.26
CA LEU A 178 -5.99 -6.66 -0.04
C LEU A 178 -6.24 -5.21 0.42
N VAL A 179 -7.47 -4.69 0.28
CA VAL A 179 -7.81 -3.33 0.74
C VAL A 179 -7.73 -3.12 2.25
N VAL A 180 -7.72 -4.21 3.02
CA VAL A 180 -7.55 -4.16 4.49
C VAL A 180 -6.06 -4.18 4.86
N ARG A 181 -5.21 -4.70 3.97
CA ARG A 181 -3.79 -4.97 4.24
C ARG A 181 -2.83 -3.90 3.71
N TYR A 182 -3.25 -3.18 2.68
CA TYR A 182 -2.43 -2.23 1.95
C TYR A 182 -3.07 -0.85 2.00
N ASP A 183 -2.26 0.20 1.86
CA ASP A 183 -2.73 1.58 1.73
C ASP A 183 -3.15 1.90 0.29
N VAL A 184 -2.60 1.18 -0.69
CA VAL A 184 -2.97 1.31 -2.11
C VAL A 184 -2.98 -0.04 -2.78
N VAL A 185 -4.03 -0.31 -3.55
CA VAL A 185 -4.11 -1.43 -4.49
C VAL A 185 -4.12 -0.87 -5.91
N ALA A 186 -3.01 -1.05 -6.62
CA ALA A 186 -2.85 -0.62 -8.00
C ALA A 186 -3.05 -1.80 -8.96
N PHE A 187 -3.73 -1.56 -10.08
CA PHE A 187 -3.97 -2.53 -11.14
C PHE A 187 -3.19 -2.12 -12.38
N ASP A 188 -2.29 -2.97 -12.85
CA ASP A 188 -1.61 -2.80 -14.14
C ASP A 188 -2.41 -3.49 -15.25
N GLU A 189 -2.31 -2.96 -16.47
CA GLU A 189 -2.98 -3.49 -17.66
C GLU A 189 -4.50 -3.68 -17.47
N VAL A 190 -5.14 -2.63 -16.94
CA VAL A 190 -6.58 -2.46 -16.79
C VAL A 190 -7.38 -3.75 -16.53
N ALA A 191 -7.75 -3.91 -15.26
CA ALA A 191 -8.45 -5.00 -14.58
C ALA A 191 -9.68 -5.65 -15.26
N GLY A 192 -9.62 -6.06 -16.53
CA GLY A 192 -10.76 -6.57 -17.28
C GLY A 192 -11.39 -7.84 -16.73
N SER A 193 -10.60 -8.64 -16.00
CA SER A 193 -11.11 -9.80 -15.27
C SER A 193 -11.93 -9.47 -14.03
N HIS A 194 -11.82 -8.25 -13.48
CA HIS A 194 -12.48 -7.82 -12.24
C HIS A 194 -13.88 -7.25 -12.45
N PHE A 195 -14.23 -6.89 -13.69
CA PHE A 195 -15.51 -6.26 -14.03
C PHE A 195 -16.41 -7.17 -14.86
N LYS A 196 -16.30 -8.49 -14.64
CA LYS A 196 -17.09 -9.49 -15.38
C LYS A 196 -18.55 -9.49 -14.96
N HIS A 197 -18.84 -9.28 -13.67
CA HIS A 197 -20.19 -9.28 -13.14
C HIS A 197 -20.57 -7.88 -12.66
N GLU A 198 -21.83 -7.49 -12.88
CA GLU A 198 -22.35 -6.19 -12.44
C GLU A 198 -22.21 -5.99 -10.92
N ALA A 199 -22.38 -7.07 -10.14
CA ALA A 199 -22.19 -7.07 -8.70
C ALA A 199 -20.77 -6.68 -8.28
N ASP A 200 -19.74 -7.06 -9.05
CA ASP A 200 -18.36 -6.70 -8.79
C ASP A 200 -18.18 -5.18 -8.90
N MET A 201 -18.70 -4.59 -9.98
CA MET A 201 -18.67 -3.15 -10.21
C MET A 201 -19.40 -2.36 -9.12
N GLN A 202 -20.56 -2.85 -8.67
CA GLN A 202 -21.30 -2.21 -7.56
C GLN A 202 -20.51 -2.26 -6.25
N MET A 203 -19.77 -3.34 -6.00
CA MET A 203 -18.93 -3.43 -4.80
C MET A 203 -17.75 -2.44 -4.86
N TYR A 204 -17.09 -2.29 -6.02
CA TYR A 204 -16.08 -1.24 -6.21
C TYR A 204 -16.65 0.15 -5.95
N LYS A 205 -17.81 0.50 -6.54
CA LYS A 205 -18.44 1.81 -6.33
C LYS A 205 -18.75 2.07 -4.87
N GLY A 206 -19.36 1.11 -4.18
CA GLY A 206 -19.69 1.22 -2.77
C GLY A 206 -18.44 1.42 -1.90
N TYR A 207 -17.40 0.64 -2.18
CA TYR A 207 -16.12 0.74 -1.47
C TYR A 207 -15.42 2.08 -1.69
N MET A 208 -15.23 2.46 -2.96
CA MET A 208 -14.51 3.67 -3.35
C MET A 208 -15.20 4.95 -2.82
N GLU A 209 -16.52 4.91 -2.61
CA GLU A 209 -17.25 5.99 -1.96
C GLU A 209 -17.11 5.99 -0.43
N GLN A 210 -17.25 4.82 0.20
CA GLN A 210 -17.46 4.74 1.65
C GLN A 210 -16.20 4.37 2.44
N ALA A 211 -15.08 4.06 1.78
CA ALA A 211 -13.89 3.46 2.40
C ALA A 211 -14.25 2.26 3.30
N SER A 212 -15.28 1.51 2.89
CA SER A 212 -15.81 0.37 3.63
C SER A 212 -16.66 -0.52 2.73
N PHE A 213 -16.81 -1.78 3.12
CA PHE A 213 -17.62 -2.74 2.37
C PHE A 213 -18.32 -3.72 3.32
N SER A 214 -19.48 -4.22 2.93
CA SER A 214 -20.22 -5.24 3.67
C SER A 214 -20.06 -6.61 3.01
N ARG A 215 -19.96 -7.66 3.83
CA ARG A 215 -19.80 -9.04 3.36
C ARG A 215 -21.08 -9.87 3.46
N GLY A 216 -22.19 -9.25 3.88
CA GLY A 216 -23.47 -9.96 4.09
C GLY A 216 -23.40 -11.03 5.18
N ASP A 217 -22.37 -10.97 6.04
CA ASP A 217 -22.17 -11.83 7.21
C ASP A 217 -22.59 -11.05 8.48
N ASP A 218 -22.89 -11.73 9.59
CA ASP A 218 -23.35 -11.15 10.88
C ASP A 218 -22.44 -10.07 11.51
N LYS A 219 -21.30 -9.73 10.89
CA LYS A 219 -20.26 -8.84 11.43
C LYS A 219 -20.28 -7.40 10.90
N GLY A 220 -21.27 -7.01 10.12
CA GLY A 220 -21.44 -5.61 9.69
C GLY A 220 -20.41 -5.15 8.64
N THR A 221 -20.29 -3.83 8.49
CA THR A 221 -19.38 -3.17 7.53
C THR A 221 -17.92 -3.24 8.00
N ILE A 222 -17.02 -3.52 7.07
CA ILE A 222 -15.57 -3.51 7.29
C ILE A 222 -15.02 -2.22 6.71
N SER A 223 -14.36 -1.41 7.53
CA SER A 223 -13.63 -0.23 7.07
C SER A 223 -12.26 -0.61 6.53
N ALA A 224 -11.90 -0.04 5.39
CA ALA A 224 -10.63 -0.21 4.72
C ALA A 224 -10.31 1.09 3.97
N GLY A 225 -9.16 1.69 4.25
CA GLY A 225 -8.78 3.01 3.74
C GLY A 225 -7.92 2.97 2.48
N ALA A 226 -7.78 1.82 1.83
CA ALA A 226 -6.88 1.67 0.69
C ALA A 226 -7.39 2.42 -0.54
N GLY A 227 -6.53 3.22 -1.17
CA GLY A 227 -6.83 3.81 -2.48
C GLY A 227 -6.78 2.75 -3.59
N ILE A 228 -7.67 2.87 -4.58
CA ILE A 228 -7.68 2.04 -5.78
C ILE A 228 -7.09 2.82 -6.96
N VAL A 229 -6.02 2.29 -7.56
CA VAL A 229 -5.37 2.91 -8.73
C VAL A 229 -5.50 2.01 -9.96
N PHE A 230 -5.98 2.54 -11.06
CA PHE A 230 -6.03 1.85 -12.35
C PHE A 230 -4.96 2.41 -13.29
N ASN A 231 -4.00 1.58 -13.68
CA ASN A 231 -2.99 1.91 -14.67
C ASN A 231 -3.35 1.22 -16.00
N GLY A 232 -3.40 2.01 -17.06
CA GLY A 232 -3.73 1.52 -18.40
C GLY A 232 -2.84 2.08 -19.49
N ASN A 233 -2.73 1.31 -20.56
CA ASN A 233 -2.06 1.73 -21.78
C ASN A 233 -3.08 2.30 -22.75
N ILE A 234 -2.76 3.42 -23.38
CA ILE A 234 -3.49 3.92 -24.55
C ILE A 234 -2.63 3.65 -25.78
N ASP A 235 -3.23 3.02 -26.79
CA ASP A 235 -2.59 2.76 -28.08
C ASP A 235 -2.91 3.89 -29.06
N GLY A 236 -1.90 4.71 -29.38
CA GLY A 236 -2.01 5.82 -30.33
C GLY A 236 -1.80 7.19 -29.68
N ASP A 237 -1.91 8.23 -30.51
CA ASP A 237 -1.78 9.61 -30.07
C ASP A 237 -3.01 10.06 -29.26
N VAL A 238 -2.78 10.60 -28.07
CA VAL A 238 -3.84 11.00 -27.12
C VAL A 238 -4.73 12.08 -27.73
N GLU A 239 -4.16 13.03 -28.47
CA GLU A 239 -4.94 14.10 -29.10
C GLU A 239 -5.88 13.55 -30.18
N SER A 240 -5.39 12.61 -30.98
CA SER A 240 -6.18 11.89 -31.96
C SER A 240 -7.30 11.08 -31.31
N ILE A 241 -7.01 10.35 -30.23
CA ILE A 241 -7.99 9.52 -29.52
C ILE A 241 -9.07 10.38 -28.86
N ALA A 242 -8.70 11.50 -28.24
CA ALA A 242 -9.66 12.45 -27.66
C ALA A 242 -10.67 12.99 -28.69
N ARG A 243 -10.26 13.11 -29.96
CA ARG A 243 -11.10 13.62 -31.05
C ARG A 243 -11.93 12.54 -31.76
N THR A 244 -11.47 11.30 -31.75
CA THR A 244 -11.99 10.23 -32.62
C THR A 244 -12.59 9.05 -31.86
N SER A 245 -12.33 8.95 -30.57
CA SER A 245 -12.66 7.78 -29.76
C SER A 245 -12.87 8.15 -28.29
N HIS A 246 -13.03 7.13 -27.46
CA HIS A 246 -13.26 7.27 -26.04
C HIS A 246 -11.92 7.23 -25.26
N LEU A 247 -11.65 8.20 -24.38
CA LEU A 247 -10.39 8.25 -23.62
C LEU A 247 -10.18 7.02 -22.73
N PHE A 248 -11.27 6.40 -22.27
CA PHE A 248 -11.24 5.16 -21.50
C PHE A 248 -11.36 3.88 -22.36
N THR A 249 -10.92 3.90 -23.62
CA THR A 249 -10.90 2.70 -24.49
C THR A 249 -10.12 1.53 -23.88
N ALA A 250 -9.12 1.82 -23.07
CA ALA A 250 -8.36 0.82 -22.33
C ALA A 250 -9.19 0.06 -21.28
N LEU A 251 -10.32 0.64 -20.82
CA LEU A 251 -11.23 0.02 -19.86
C LEU A 251 -12.17 -1.00 -20.51
N PRO A 252 -12.59 -2.03 -19.74
CA PRO A 252 -13.69 -2.91 -20.10
C PRO A 252 -14.95 -2.11 -20.40
N GLU A 253 -15.77 -2.61 -21.30
CA GLU A 253 -16.99 -1.93 -21.75
C GLU A 253 -17.93 -1.54 -20.59
N GLN A 254 -18.03 -2.42 -19.58
CA GLN A 254 -18.86 -2.22 -18.39
C GLN A 254 -18.45 -0.98 -17.59
N VAL A 255 -17.14 -0.71 -17.48
CA VAL A 255 -16.62 0.44 -16.73
C VAL A 255 -16.52 1.66 -17.64
N ARG A 256 -16.10 1.46 -18.89
CA ARG A 256 -15.82 2.53 -19.87
C ARG A 256 -16.97 3.53 -19.99
N ASN A 257 -18.21 3.09 -19.91
CA ASN A 257 -19.39 3.94 -20.10
C ASN A 257 -20.16 4.20 -18.79
N ASP A 258 -19.61 3.82 -17.64
CA ASP A 258 -20.29 3.95 -16.35
C ASP A 258 -19.85 5.22 -15.63
N THR A 259 -20.65 6.28 -15.78
CA THR A 259 -20.37 7.59 -15.17
C THR A 259 -20.32 7.52 -13.65
N ALA A 260 -21.16 6.69 -13.02
CA ALA A 260 -21.18 6.52 -11.56
C ALA A 260 -19.92 5.84 -11.01
N PHE A 261 -19.20 5.08 -11.85
CA PHE A 261 -17.88 4.55 -11.54
C PHE A 261 -16.82 5.63 -11.70
N HIS A 262 -16.87 6.41 -12.78
CA HIS A 262 -15.92 7.49 -13.03
C HIS A 262 -15.96 8.57 -11.94
N ASP A 263 -17.14 8.85 -11.38
CA ASP A 263 -17.33 9.78 -10.25
C ASP A 263 -16.58 9.35 -8.99
N ARG A 264 -16.05 8.12 -8.94
CA ARG A 264 -15.27 7.61 -7.81
C ARG A 264 -13.78 7.87 -7.95
N TRP A 265 -13.31 8.38 -9.09
CA TRP A 265 -11.93 8.86 -9.26
C TRP A 265 -11.82 10.33 -8.84
N HIS A 266 -10.68 10.65 -8.22
CA HIS A 266 -10.38 11.98 -7.67
C HIS A 266 -9.38 12.74 -8.54
#